data_AF-A0A7X8IFZ4-F1
#
_entry.id   AF-A0A7X8IFZ4-F1
#
_cell.length_a   1.000
_cell.length_b   1.000
_cell.length_c   1.000
_cell.angle_alpha   90.00
_cell.angle_beta   90.00
_cell.angle_gamma   90.00
#
_symmetry.space_group_name_H-M   'P 1'
#
loop_
_entity.id
_entity.type
_entity.pdbx_description
1 polymer ?
#
loop_
_entity_poly.entity_id
_entity_poly.type
_entity_poly.pdbx_seq_one_letter_code
_entity_poly.pdbx_strand_id
1 'polypeptide(L)'
;MYSDKTKGLFAEIDNENVYKIENYDIMDDFFITVTSAFDIWNFCWSKGGITAGRINCDKAIFPYYTADKVSDAKNYTGPFTLIAVYKNDKRILWEPFADLPFS
;
A
#
# COMPACT_ATOMS: atom_id res chain seq x y z
N MET A 1 -13.68 -19.07 6.01
CA MET A 1 -13.20 -19.81 4.82
C MET A 1 -12.32 -18.93 3.92
N TYR A 2 -11.29 -18.26 4.46
CA TYR A 2 -10.31 -17.48 3.64
C TYR A 2 -8.99 -18.24 3.40
N SER A 3 -8.78 -19.34 4.12
CA SER A 3 -7.47 -19.98 4.29
C SER A 3 -6.83 -20.53 3.01
N ASP A 4 -7.59 -20.80 1.95
CA ASP A 4 -7.03 -21.38 0.71
C ASP A 4 -6.64 -20.33 -0.35
N LYS A 5 -7.10 -19.08 -0.22
CA LYS A 5 -6.89 -18.04 -1.25
C LYS A 5 -5.73 -17.09 -0.94
N THR A 6 -5.38 -16.91 0.33
CA THR A 6 -4.24 -16.07 0.75
C THR A 6 -3.12 -16.96 1.24
N LYS A 7 -1.89 -16.74 0.77
CA LYS A 7 -0.72 -17.52 1.16
C LYS A 7 0.45 -16.60 1.49
N GLY A 8 1.13 -16.91 2.58
CA GLY A 8 2.39 -16.29 2.95
C GLY A 8 3.56 -17.20 2.56
N LEU A 9 4.55 -16.67 1.83
CA LEU A 9 5.75 -17.42 1.44
C LEU A 9 6.97 -16.50 1.34
N PHE A 10 8.16 -17.08 1.49
CA PHE A 10 9.39 -16.39 1.13
C PHE A 10 9.55 -16.34 -0.39
N ALA A 11 10.01 -15.20 -0.89
CA ALA A 11 10.32 -14.97 -2.29
C ALA A 11 11.62 -14.16 -2.39
N GLU A 12 12.22 -14.13 -3.58
CA GLU A 12 13.39 -13.31 -3.89
C GLU A 12 12.99 -12.21 -4.88
N ILE A 13 13.30 -10.95 -4.55
CA ILE A 13 13.15 -9.78 -5.42
C ILE A 13 14.50 -9.07 -5.43
N ASP A 14 15.07 -8.81 -6.60
CA ASP A 14 16.36 -8.11 -6.75
C ASP A 14 17.48 -8.68 -5.87
N ASN A 15 17.55 -10.02 -5.75
CA ASN A 15 18.48 -10.76 -4.89
C ASN A 15 18.31 -10.54 -3.38
N GLU A 16 17.19 -9.99 -2.95
CA GLU A 16 16.81 -9.87 -1.54
C GLU A 16 15.65 -10.82 -1.18
N ASN A 17 15.77 -11.49 -0.03
CA ASN A 17 14.71 -12.33 0.51
C ASN A 17 13.61 -11.46 1.12
N VAL A 18 12.39 -11.61 0.62
CA VAL A 18 11.20 -10.91 1.11
C VAL A 18 10.13 -11.90 1.55
N TYR A 19 9.22 -11.43 2.42
CA TYR A 19 7.99 -12.17 2.72
C TYR A 19 6.85 -11.67 1.83
N LYS A 20 6.30 -12.55 1.02
CA LYS A 20 5.20 -12.28 0.09
C LYS A 20 3.88 -12.74 0.70
N ILE A 21 2.90 -11.84 0.73
CA ILE A 21 1.50 -12.15 1.04
C ILE A 21 0.72 -12.11 -0.28
N GLU A 22 0.29 -13.27 -0.76
CA GLU A 22 -0.52 -13.38 -1.98
C GLU A 22 -1.98 -13.02 -1.72
N ASN A 23 -2.58 -12.28 -2.66
CA ASN A 23 -3.99 -11.84 -2.58
C ASN A 23 -4.29 -11.12 -1.26
N TYR A 24 -3.49 -10.11 -0.93
CA TYR A 24 -3.70 -9.31 0.28
C TYR A 24 -4.95 -8.42 0.19
N ASP A 25 -5.42 -8.14 -1.02
CA ASP A 25 -6.61 -7.34 -1.32
C ASP A 25 -7.91 -7.98 -0.81
N ILE A 26 -7.95 -9.31 -0.70
CA ILE A 26 -9.08 -10.05 -0.14
C ILE A 26 -9.01 -10.23 1.39
N MET A 27 -7.92 -9.81 2.03
CA MET A 27 -7.80 -9.79 3.49
C MET A 27 -8.48 -8.56 4.05
N ASP A 28 -8.81 -8.60 5.34
CA ASP A 28 -9.04 -7.37 6.10
C ASP A 28 -7.81 -6.48 6.01
N ASP A 29 -8.03 -5.19 5.82
CA ASP A 29 -6.95 -4.22 5.75
C ASP A 29 -6.21 -4.14 7.09
N PHE A 30 -4.88 -4.04 7.05
CA PHE A 30 -4.05 -4.15 8.23
C PHE A 30 -2.94 -3.10 8.24
N PHE A 31 -2.56 -2.69 9.45
CA PHE A 31 -1.58 -1.63 9.68
C PHE A 31 -0.16 -2.20 9.79
N ILE A 32 0.78 -1.56 9.09
CA ILE A 32 2.18 -1.97 8.98
C ILE A 32 3.06 -0.84 9.51
N THR A 33 4.04 -1.19 10.32
CA THR A 33 5.15 -0.29 10.71
C THR A 33 6.41 -0.75 10.02
N VAL A 34 6.99 0.11 9.19
CA VAL A 34 8.29 -0.16 8.52
C VAL A 34 9.38 0.48 9.36
N THR A 35 10.26 -0.35 9.91
CA THR A 35 11.38 0.11 10.73
C THR A 35 12.59 0.46 9.86
N SER A 36 13.39 1.42 10.32
CA SER A 36 14.65 1.81 9.71
C SER A 36 15.76 1.76 10.77
N ALA A 37 17.00 1.50 10.33
CA ALA A 37 18.18 1.67 11.18
C ALA A 37 18.51 3.17 11.44
N PHE A 38 17.81 4.08 10.75
CA PHE A 38 17.93 5.52 10.91
C PHE A 38 16.73 6.12 11.66
N ASP A 39 16.59 7.43 11.60
CA ASP A 39 15.52 8.21 12.23
C ASP A 39 14.19 8.21 11.45
N ILE A 40 14.01 7.32 10.47
CA ILE A 40 12.79 7.24 9.65
C ILE A 40 11.71 6.50 10.43
N TRP A 41 10.53 7.11 10.53
CA TRP A 41 9.29 6.44 10.94
C TRP A 41 8.36 6.35 9.72
N ASN A 42 7.74 5.19 9.53
CA ASN A 42 6.85 4.96 8.39
C ASN A 42 5.75 3.98 8.80
N PHE A 43 4.52 4.43 8.61
CA PHE A 43 3.31 3.70 8.91
C PHE A 43 2.41 3.68 7.67
N CYS A 44 1.95 2.50 7.27
CA CYS A 44 1.04 2.37 6.14
C CYS A 44 -0.02 1.31 6.41
N TRP A 45 -1.15 1.42 5.72
CA TRP A 45 -2.09 0.32 5.64
C TRP A 45 -1.79 -0.54 4.41
N SER A 46 -2.12 -1.83 4.49
CA SER A 46 -1.80 -2.79 3.44
C SER A 46 -2.49 -2.46 2.11
N LYS A 47 -3.68 -1.84 2.15
CA LYS A 47 -4.41 -1.36 0.97
C LYS A 47 -4.13 0.11 0.62
N GLY A 48 -2.96 0.65 1.00
CA GLY A 48 -2.56 2.04 0.73
C GLY A 48 -2.85 2.98 1.90
N GLY A 49 -2.57 4.27 1.75
CA GLY A 49 -2.61 5.21 2.87
C GLY A 49 -1.35 5.10 3.72
N ILE A 50 -0.66 6.22 3.87
CA ILE A 50 0.68 6.27 4.46
C ILE A 50 0.84 7.55 5.28
N THR A 51 1.52 7.42 6.41
CA THR A 51 2.14 8.55 7.11
C THR A 51 3.60 8.20 7.37
N ALA A 52 4.49 9.12 7.03
CA ALA A 52 5.93 8.89 7.17
C ALA A 52 6.67 10.20 7.40
N GLY A 53 7.83 10.11 8.03
CA GLY A 53 8.70 11.25 8.28
C GLY A 53 10.00 10.82 8.96
N ARG A 54 10.71 11.80 9.52
CA ARG A 54 11.98 11.57 10.20
C ARG A 54 11.99 12.19 11.58
N ILE A 55 12.69 11.60 12.53
CA ILE A 55 12.93 12.11 13.89
C ILE A 55 11.65 12.20 14.74
N ASN A 56 10.69 13.03 14.34
CA ASN A 56 9.42 13.24 15.03
C ASN A 56 8.30 13.63 14.02
N CYS A 57 7.08 13.77 14.53
CA CYS A 57 5.90 14.09 13.74
C CYS A 57 5.93 15.48 13.07
N ASP A 58 6.68 16.45 13.61
CA ASP A 58 6.81 17.79 13.01
C ASP A 58 7.59 17.78 11.69
N LYS A 59 8.35 16.71 11.44
CA LYS A 59 9.14 16.49 10.22
C LYS A 59 8.52 15.39 9.35
N ALA A 60 7.20 15.38 9.30
CA ALA A 60 6.41 14.50 8.46
C ALA A 60 6.50 14.89 6.97
N ILE A 61 6.67 13.90 6.11
CA ILE A 61 6.58 14.04 4.64
C ILE A 61 5.14 13.78 4.18
N PHE A 62 4.41 12.92 4.90
CA PHE A 62 2.97 12.74 4.77
C PHE A 62 2.29 13.09 6.10
N PRO A 63 1.13 13.77 6.10
CA PRO A 63 0.48 14.25 7.32
C PRO A 63 0.44 13.22 8.44
N TYR A 64 0.87 13.62 9.64
CA TYR A 64 0.86 12.76 10.82
C TYR A 64 -0.52 12.77 11.48
N TYR A 65 -1.30 11.73 11.20
CA TYR A 65 -2.62 11.51 11.79
C TYR A 65 -2.70 10.15 12.48
N THR A 66 -3.78 9.95 13.22
CA THR A 66 -4.14 8.65 13.80
C THR A 66 -4.39 7.62 12.70
N ALA A 67 -4.21 6.33 13.01
CA ALA A 67 -4.25 5.27 12.00
C ALA A 67 -5.58 5.22 11.22
N ASP A 68 -6.71 5.47 11.88
CA ASP A 68 -8.04 5.61 11.27
C ASP A 68 -8.07 6.71 10.19
N LYS A 69 -7.56 7.91 10.51
CA LYS A 69 -7.49 9.03 9.57
C LYS A 69 -6.51 8.77 8.42
N VAL A 70 -5.43 8.05 8.67
CA VAL A 70 -4.50 7.61 7.61
C VAL A 70 -5.18 6.60 6.69
N SER A 71 -6.06 5.73 7.23
CA SER A 71 -6.88 4.80 6.44
C SER A 71 -7.88 5.55 5.56
N ASP A 72 -8.59 6.53 6.11
CA ASP A 72 -9.53 7.38 5.35
C ASP A 72 -8.84 8.17 4.23
N ALA A 73 -7.55 8.49 4.42
CA ALA A 73 -6.77 9.28 3.49
C ALA A 73 -6.24 8.52 2.26
N LYS A 74 -6.50 7.21 2.13
CA LYS A 74 -6.04 6.36 1.01
C LYS A 74 -6.28 6.95 -0.37
N ASN A 75 -7.41 7.63 -0.55
CA ASN A 75 -7.84 8.17 -1.83
C ASN A 75 -7.17 9.50 -2.21
N TYR A 76 -6.47 10.15 -1.30
CA TYR A 76 -5.85 11.47 -1.56
C TYR A 76 -4.46 11.67 -0.94
N THR A 77 -3.95 10.72 -0.15
CA THR A 77 -2.61 10.76 0.45
C THR A 77 -1.89 9.43 0.25
N GLY A 78 -0.81 9.45 -0.53
CA GLY A 78 0.02 8.28 -0.80
C GLY A 78 0.29 8.08 -2.30
N PRO A 79 0.60 6.84 -2.72
CA PRO A 79 0.87 6.55 -4.13
C PRO A 79 -0.40 6.62 -4.97
N PHE A 80 -0.32 7.30 -6.11
CA PHE A 80 -1.36 7.29 -7.16
C PHE A 80 -0.70 6.93 -8.49
N THR A 81 -1.30 6.01 -9.25
CA THR A 81 -0.79 5.58 -10.55
C THR A 81 -1.95 5.39 -11.51
N LEU A 82 -1.92 6.09 -12.65
CA LEU A 82 -2.91 5.95 -13.72
C LEU A 82 -2.20 5.74 -15.05
N ILE A 83 -2.46 4.60 -15.69
CA ILE A 83 -1.79 4.17 -16.92
C ILE A 83 -2.81 4.16 -18.06
N ALA A 84 -2.52 4.89 -19.13
CA ALA A 84 -3.29 4.82 -20.37
C ALA A 84 -2.71 3.74 -21.29
N VAL A 85 -3.49 2.71 -21.59
CA VAL A 85 -3.13 1.60 -22.48
C VAL A 85 -3.92 1.71 -23.76
N TYR A 86 -3.24 1.63 -24.91
CA TYR A 86 -3.88 1.58 -26.22
C TYR A 86 -3.94 0.14 -26.72
N LYS A 87 -5.15 -0.35 -27.02
CA LYS A 87 -5.37 -1.71 -27.54
C LYS A 87 -6.51 -1.69 -28.56
N ASN A 88 -6.24 -2.20 -29.77
CA ASN A 88 -7.23 -2.26 -30.87
C ASN A 88 -7.93 -0.90 -31.12
N ASP A 89 -7.14 0.17 -31.27
CA ASP A 89 -7.61 1.56 -31.46
C ASP A 89 -8.49 2.12 -30.33
N LYS A 90 -8.57 1.42 -29.20
CA LYS A 90 -9.26 1.90 -27.99
C LYS A 90 -8.25 2.30 -26.93
N ARG A 91 -8.50 3.44 -26.30
CA ARG A 91 -7.79 3.88 -25.11
C ARG A 91 -8.50 3.31 -23.87
N ILE A 92 -7.73 2.63 -23.02
CA ILE A 92 -8.18 2.08 -21.73
C ILE A 92 -7.36 2.76 -20.64
N LEU A 93 -8.02 3.15 -19.55
CA LEU A 93 -7.35 3.62 -18.34
C LEU A 93 -7.28 2.46 -17.35
N TRP A 94 -6.08 2.23 -16.81
CA TRP A 94 -5.84 1.27 -15.74
C TRP A 94 -5.24 2.00 -14.54
N GLU A 95 -5.96 1.96 -13.43
CA GLU A 95 -5.53 2.51 -12.14
C GLU A 95 -5.25 1.33 -11.20
N PRO A 96 -3.99 0.83 -11.14
CA PRO A 96 -3.64 -0.20 -10.18
C PRO A 96 -3.86 0.29 -8.74
N PHE A 97 -4.28 -0.62 -7.86
CA PHE A 97 -4.55 -0.39 -6.43
C PHE A 97 -5.76 0.49 -6.10
N ALA A 98 -6.51 0.98 -7.10
CA ALA A 98 -7.80 1.60 -6.85
C ALA A 98 -8.81 0.59 -6.31
N ASP A 99 -9.70 1.04 -5.42
CA ASP A 99 -10.83 0.23 -4.98
C ASP A 99 -11.69 -0.15 -6.20
N LEU A 100 -11.94 -1.45 -6.36
CA LEU A 100 -12.85 -1.92 -7.40
C LEU A 100 -14.26 -1.47 -7.03
N PRO A 101 -15.04 -0.85 -7.93
CA PRO A 101 -16.35 -0.28 -7.61
C PRO A 101 -17.44 -1.29 -7.22
N PHE A 102 -17.10 -2.59 -7.10
CA PHE A 102 -18.01 -3.66 -6.67
C PHE A 102 -17.24 -4.73 -5.88
N SER A 103 -16.91 -4.42 -4.62
CA SER A 103 -16.46 -5.41 -3.62
C SER A 103 -17.57 -5.71 -2.63
#